data_AF-A0A535Z2S8-F1
#
_entry.id   AF-A0A535Z2S8-F1
#
_cell.length_a   1.000
_cell.length_b   1.000
_cell.length_c   1.000
_cell.angle_alpha   90.00
_cell.angle_beta   90.00
_cell.angle_gamma   90.00
#
_symmetry.space_group_name_H-M   'P 1'
#
loop_
_entity.id
_entity.type
_entity.pdbx_description
1 polymer ?
#
loop_
_entity_poly.entity_id
_entity_poly.type
_entity_poly.pdbx_seq_one_letter_code
_entity_poly.pdbx_strand_id
1 'polypeptide(L)'
;MTQPPGLDLEALARYLEPIVGAFAGPLRGEVIAGGRSNLTYIVDDGQRRLVVRRPPLAHVLPTAHDMRREYTIMAALQNQDMPVPRLMAFCGDDTVIGAPFYVMDYLDGHVVRGALPSAFADTPETRRAMSVVLVDTLLRLHAIEPVAAGLAEFGHPEGFLGRQIRRWWMQWEASKTRELPSMDALHGRLGETLPPQSAAGIVHGDYRLDNVMYAHNDPSEIIAVLDWEMSTIGDPLCDLGLLLVYWADTDAEVAARALHGRAITPEAGFYKRADILDAYRAGTARSLEWLDWYVALGAYKLAIIAEGINARFLMGMTVGDGFEAVGAMVPAIVEGALDTMRHLAPSQGG
;
A
#
# COMPACT_ATOMS: atom_id res chain seq x y z
N MET A 1 30.42 -5.30 -15.93
CA MET A 1 29.46 -5.48 -14.83
C MET A 1 28.38 -4.44 -15.06
N THR A 2 27.13 -4.85 -15.25
CA THR A 2 26.03 -3.95 -15.58
C THR A 2 25.58 -3.25 -14.31
N GLN A 3 25.81 -1.93 -14.22
CA GLN A 3 25.17 -1.10 -13.20
C GLN A 3 23.67 -1.04 -13.51
N PRO A 4 22.79 -1.24 -12.51
CA PRO A 4 21.37 -1.05 -12.73
C PRO A 4 21.08 0.46 -12.94
N PRO A 5 20.06 0.82 -13.73
CA PRO A 5 19.77 2.21 -14.05
C PRO A 5 19.63 3.09 -12.80
N GLY A 6 20.41 4.16 -12.75
CA GLY A 6 20.36 5.16 -11.68
C GLY A 6 20.85 4.70 -10.31
N LEU A 7 21.72 3.69 -10.24
CA LEU A 7 22.37 3.30 -9.00
C LEU A 7 23.87 3.08 -9.21
N ASP A 8 24.68 4.01 -8.69
CA ASP A 8 26.14 3.86 -8.66
C ASP A 8 26.53 2.88 -7.54
N LEU A 9 26.84 1.65 -7.93
CA LEU A 9 27.18 0.57 -7.01
C LEU A 9 28.52 0.79 -6.30
N GLU A 10 29.47 1.52 -6.90
CA GLU A 10 30.77 1.79 -6.27
C GLU A 10 30.65 2.90 -5.22
N ALA A 11 29.87 3.94 -5.51
CA ALA A 11 29.54 4.97 -4.53
C ALA A 11 28.70 4.41 -3.37
N LEU A 12 27.72 3.55 -3.68
CA LEU A 12 26.92 2.85 -2.68
C LEU A 12 27.80 1.97 -1.77
N ALA A 13 28.70 1.17 -2.34
CA ALA A 13 29.59 0.31 -1.56
C ALA A 13 30.44 1.13 -0.58
N ARG A 14 31.09 2.20 -1.06
CA ARG A 14 31.89 3.11 -0.21
C ARG A 14 31.08 3.74 0.92
N TYR A 15 29.82 4.05 0.67
CA TYR A 15 28.92 4.59 1.70
C TYR A 15 28.52 3.54 2.75
N LEU A 16 28.28 2.30 2.33
CA LEU A 16 27.75 1.24 3.20
C LEU A 16 28.83 0.51 4.00
N GLU A 17 30.05 0.36 3.50
CA GLU A 17 31.12 -0.40 4.19
C GLU A 17 31.35 0.03 5.65
N PRO A 18 31.35 1.33 5.99
CA PRO A 18 31.46 1.77 7.39
C PRO A 18 30.26 1.39 8.27
N ILE A 19 29.10 1.10 7.68
CA ILE A 19 27.83 0.85 8.37
C ILE A 19 27.59 -0.65 8.52
N VAL A 20 27.79 -1.41 7.44
CA VAL A 20 27.42 -2.83 7.35
C VAL A 20 28.63 -3.77 7.34
N GLY A 21 29.85 -3.23 7.36
CA GLY A 21 31.11 -3.96 7.20
C GLY A 21 31.53 -4.10 5.74
N ALA A 22 32.77 -4.55 5.53
CA ALA A 22 33.34 -4.76 4.21
C ALA A 22 32.54 -5.80 3.40
N PHE A 23 32.34 -5.54 2.11
CA PHE A 23 31.73 -6.49 1.18
C PHE A 23 32.74 -7.56 0.74
N ALA A 24 32.26 -8.77 0.47
CA ALA A 24 33.08 -9.90 0.03
C ALA A 24 33.63 -9.73 -1.40
N GLY A 25 33.02 -8.84 -2.18
CA GLY A 25 33.41 -8.52 -3.55
C GLY A 25 32.67 -7.29 -4.08
N PRO A 26 32.89 -6.91 -5.35
CA PRO A 26 32.19 -5.78 -5.94
C PRO A 26 30.68 -6.05 -6.01
N LEU A 27 29.89 -5.04 -5.66
CA LEU A 27 28.43 -5.14 -5.69
C LEU A 27 27.92 -5.41 -7.12
N ARG A 28 26.88 -6.23 -7.19
CA ARG A 28 26.00 -6.41 -8.33
C ARG A 28 24.64 -5.91 -7.93
N GLY A 29 23.83 -5.51 -8.91
CA GLY A 29 22.49 -5.03 -8.61
C GLY A 29 21.51 -5.29 -9.74
N GLU A 30 20.27 -5.57 -9.35
CA GLU A 30 19.13 -5.78 -10.22
C GLU A 30 17.95 -4.94 -9.75
N VAL A 31 17.14 -4.46 -10.70
CA VAL A 31 15.91 -3.72 -10.38
C VAL A 31 14.79 -4.73 -10.13
N ILE A 32 14.07 -4.58 -9.02
CA ILE A 32 12.84 -5.31 -8.80
C ILE A 32 11.76 -4.72 -9.71
N ALA A 33 11.40 -5.45 -10.76
CA ALA A 33 10.37 -5.03 -11.70
C ALA A 33 8.97 -5.02 -11.02
N GLY A 34 8.13 -4.04 -11.39
CA GLY A 34 6.73 -3.96 -10.97
C GLY A 34 6.40 -2.84 -9.97
N GLY A 35 7.40 -2.23 -9.31
CA GLY A 35 7.22 -0.99 -8.54
C GLY A 35 7.10 0.20 -9.48
N ARG A 36 5.95 0.87 -9.52
CA ARG A 36 5.71 2.00 -10.43
C ARG A 36 6.03 3.37 -9.81
N SER A 37 6.15 3.46 -8.49
CA SER A 37 6.32 4.71 -7.75
C SER A 37 7.75 4.97 -7.30
N ASN A 38 8.38 4.05 -6.56
CA ASN A 38 9.80 4.14 -6.16
C ASN A 38 10.62 2.99 -6.76
N LEU A 39 11.90 3.23 -7.01
CA LEU A 39 12.80 2.22 -7.55
C LEU A 39 13.39 1.41 -6.40
N THR A 40 13.24 0.10 -6.49
CA THR A 40 13.76 -0.86 -5.53
C THR A 40 14.76 -1.78 -6.22
N TYR A 41 15.94 -1.93 -5.63
CA TYR A 41 17.05 -2.71 -6.16
C TYR A 41 17.42 -3.79 -5.16
N ILE A 42 17.71 -4.99 -5.66
CA ILE A 42 18.48 -5.97 -4.89
C ILE A 42 19.94 -5.72 -5.21
N VAL A 43 20.79 -5.63 -4.18
CA VAL A 43 22.24 -5.56 -4.34
C VAL A 43 22.92 -6.70 -3.60
N ASP A 44 23.90 -7.33 -4.24
CA ASP A 44 24.60 -8.49 -3.71
C ASP A 44 26.12 -8.45 -3.94
N ASP A 45 26.87 -9.02 -3.00
CA ASP A 45 28.32 -9.23 -3.11
C ASP A 45 28.71 -10.71 -3.29
N GLY A 46 27.71 -11.57 -3.55
CA GLY A 46 27.83 -13.02 -3.60
C GLY A 46 27.71 -13.75 -2.24
N GLN A 47 27.68 -13.04 -1.11
CA GLN A 47 27.45 -13.62 0.23
C GLN A 47 26.25 -13.00 0.95
N ARG A 48 26.07 -11.68 0.81
CA ARG A 48 24.98 -10.90 1.38
C ARG A 48 24.12 -10.32 0.28
N ARG A 49 22.82 -10.23 0.56
CA ARG A 49 21.85 -9.47 -0.24
C ARG A 49 21.26 -8.35 0.60
N LEU A 50 21.16 -7.17 0.02
CA LEU A 50 20.51 -5.99 0.59
C LEU A 50 19.49 -5.45 -0.41
N VAL A 51 18.52 -4.69 0.09
CA VAL A 51 17.56 -3.96 -0.73
C VAL A 51 17.82 -2.46 -0.61
N VAL A 52 17.92 -1.78 -1.74
CA VAL A 52 18.07 -0.31 -1.81
C VAL A 52 16.80 0.27 -2.40
N ARG A 53 16.24 1.29 -1.76
CA ARG A 53 15.06 2.01 -2.27
C ARG A 53 15.36 3.48 -2.43
N ARG A 54 15.03 4.04 -3.61
CA ARG A 54 15.22 5.45 -3.97
C ARG A 54 14.04 5.98 -4.81
N PRO A 55 13.89 7.32 -4.95
CA PRO A 55 12.93 7.92 -5.87
C PRO A 55 13.20 7.52 -7.33
N PRO A 56 12.20 7.67 -8.23
CA PRO A 56 12.38 7.53 -9.68
C PRO A 56 13.54 8.36 -10.25
N LEU A 57 13.96 8.02 -11.47
CA LEU A 57 15.04 8.74 -12.17
C LEU A 57 14.57 10.07 -12.78
N ALA A 58 13.28 10.18 -13.11
CA ALA A 58 12.71 11.42 -13.64
C ALA A 58 12.62 12.48 -12.53
N HIS A 59 12.56 13.77 -12.90
CA HIS A 59 12.22 14.81 -11.93
C HIS A 59 10.82 14.55 -11.39
N VAL A 60 10.75 14.23 -10.11
CA VAL A 60 9.48 13.96 -9.43
C VAL A 60 9.18 15.04 -8.42
N LEU A 61 7.89 15.31 -8.23
CA LEU A 61 7.42 16.27 -7.24
C LEU A 61 7.98 15.87 -5.86
N PRO A 62 8.69 16.77 -5.13
CA PRO A 62 9.44 16.43 -3.92
C PRO A 62 8.65 15.72 -2.83
N THR A 63 7.33 15.95 -2.76
CA THR A 63 6.45 15.37 -1.74
C THR A 63 5.90 13.99 -2.07
N ALA A 64 6.00 13.55 -3.33
CA ALA A 64 5.45 12.27 -3.77
C ALA A 64 6.41 11.08 -3.53
N HIS A 65 7.69 11.35 -3.28
CA HIS A 65 8.75 10.33 -3.15
C HIS A 65 9.68 10.60 -1.96
N ASP A 66 9.09 10.88 -0.80
CA ASP A 66 9.84 11.19 0.42
C ASP A 66 10.39 9.90 1.08
N MET A 67 11.61 9.53 0.70
CA MET A 67 12.33 8.38 1.27
C MET A 67 12.58 8.49 2.77
N ARG A 68 12.72 9.73 3.30
CA ARG A 68 12.90 9.93 4.73
C ARG A 68 11.64 9.51 5.46
N ARG A 69 10.48 9.86 4.92
CA ARG A 69 9.19 9.53 5.50
C ARG A 69 8.95 8.02 5.56
N GLU A 70 9.22 7.30 4.47
CA GLU A 70 9.18 5.83 4.46
C GLU A 70 10.13 5.21 5.49
N TYR A 71 11.38 5.68 5.53
CA TYR A 71 12.36 5.22 6.50
C TYR A 71 11.90 5.46 7.95
N THR A 72 11.36 6.65 8.24
CA THR A 72 10.90 7.03 9.59
C THR A 72 9.78 6.12 10.09
N ILE A 73 8.77 5.83 9.28
CA ILE A 73 7.67 4.95 9.71
C ILE A 73 8.15 3.52 9.88
N MET A 74 8.96 2.99 8.96
CA MET A 74 9.50 1.64 9.09
C MET A 74 10.41 1.50 10.32
N ALA A 75 11.21 2.52 10.64
CA ALA A 75 12.06 2.51 11.83
C ALA A 75 11.23 2.51 13.13
N ALA A 76 10.14 3.28 13.17
CA ALA A 76 9.22 3.26 14.30
C ALA A 76 8.54 1.90 14.46
N LEU A 77 8.07 1.31 13.36
CA LEU A 77 7.40 0.00 13.34
C LEU A 77 8.32 -1.15 13.74
N GLN A 78 9.60 -1.09 13.35
CA GLN A 78 10.61 -2.06 13.76
C GLN A 78 10.75 -2.11 15.30
N ASN A 79 10.57 -0.98 15.99
CA ASN A 79 10.60 -0.90 17.46
C ASN A 79 9.28 -1.33 18.12
N GLN A 80 8.25 -1.65 17.33
CA GLN A 80 6.93 -2.12 17.78
C GLN A 80 6.68 -3.59 17.40
N ASP A 81 7.75 -4.34 17.11
CA ASP A 81 7.72 -5.74 16.67
C ASP A 81 6.84 -6.00 15.43
N MET A 82 6.58 -4.97 14.62
CA MET A 82 5.87 -5.15 13.36
C MET A 82 6.79 -5.78 12.33
N PRO A 83 6.27 -6.71 11.50
CA PRO A 83 7.06 -7.33 10.44
C PRO A 83 7.38 -6.27 9.37
N VAL A 84 8.57 -5.69 9.47
CA VAL A 84 9.18 -4.82 8.46
C VAL A 84 10.62 -5.27 8.26
N PRO A 85 11.20 -5.14 7.05
CA PRO A 85 12.60 -5.43 6.84
C PRO A 85 13.47 -4.59 7.77
N ARG A 86 14.53 -5.21 8.31
CA ARG A 86 15.47 -4.49 9.16
C ARG A 86 16.11 -3.34 8.38
N LEU A 87 16.00 -2.13 8.90
CA LEU A 87 16.63 -0.96 8.29
C LEU A 87 18.13 -0.93 8.63
N MET A 88 18.96 -0.77 7.60
CA MET A 88 20.41 -0.76 7.71
C MET A 88 20.98 0.65 7.64
N ALA A 89 20.48 1.48 6.72
CA ALA A 89 20.96 2.85 6.55
C ALA A 89 19.89 3.74 5.91
N PHE A 90 19.94 5.04 6.21
CA PHE A 90 19.29 6.09 5.44
C PHE A 90 20.35 7.11 5.02
N CYS A 91 20.32 7.52 3.76
CA CYS A 91 21.16 8.58 3.22
C CYS A 91 20.26 9.68 2.64
N GLY A 92 20.34 10.88 3.20
CA GLY A 92 19.67 12.07 2.68
C GLY A 92 20.54 12.91 1.74
N ASP A 93 21.80 12.52 1.55
CA ASP A 93 22.78 13.24 0.71
C ASP A 93 22.70 12.71 -0.72
N ASP A 94 22.16 13.54 -1.61
CA ASP A 94 21.99 13.20 -3.02
C ASP A 94 23.32 13.14 -3.79
N THR A 95 24.43 13.59 -3.21
CA THR A 95 25.76 13.51 -3.84
C THR A 95 26.35 12.09 -3.83
N VAL A 96 25.80 11.17 -3.03
CA VAL A 96 26.29 9.78 -2.92
C VAL A 96 25.90 8.96 -4.15
N ILE A 97 24.61 8.83 -4.46
CA ILE A 97 24.11 8.05 -5.60
C ILE A 97 23.17 8.83 -6.53
N GLY A 98 23.11 10.16 -6.39
CA GLY A 98 22.23 11.04 -7.18
C GLY A 98 20.81 11.21 -6.65
N ALA A 99 20.48 10.68 -5.47
CA ALA A 99 19.17 10.82 -4.81
C ALA A 99 19.24 10.38 -3.34
N PRO A 100 18.31 10.82 -2.47
CA PRO A 100 18.13 10.21 -1.16
C PRO A 100 17.70 8.74 -1.30
N PHE A 101 18.13 7.90 -0.37
CA PHE A 101 17.82 6.46 -0.37
C PHE A 101 17.85 5.85 1.02
N TYR A 102 17.26 4.68 1.16
CA TYR A 102 17.50 3.81 2.31
C TYR A 102 17.86 2.40 1.90
N VAL A 103 18.49 1.70 2.82
CA VAL A 103 18.95 0.31 2.66
C VAL A 103 18.36 -0.53 3.78
N MET A 104 17.88 -1.71 3.42
CA MET A 104 17.30 -2.67 4.34
C MET A 104 17.75 -4.09 4.02
N ASP A 105 17.51 -5.02 4.94
CA ASP A 105 17.76 -6.44 4.70
C ASP A 105 16.92 -6.95 3.52
N TYR A 106 17.54 -7.83 2.73
CA TYR A 106 16.79 -8.68 1.82
C TYR A 106 16.08 -9.76 2.63
N LEU A 107 14.76 -9.88 2.45
CA LEU A 107 13.97 -10.95 3.04
C LEU A 107 13.65 -12.02 2.00
N ASP A 108 13.79 -13.29 2.40
CA ASP A 108 13.43 -14.42 1.57
C ASP A 108 11.98 -14.85 1.86
N GLY A 109 11.09 -14.49 0.95
CA GLY A 109 9.67 -14.75 1.08
C GLY A 109 8.90 -14.50 -0.22
N HIS A 110 7.58 -14.59 -0.12
CA HIS A 110 6.68 -14.53 -1.26
C HIS A 110 5.63 -13.43 -1.12
N VAL A 111 5.53 -12.59 -2.15
CA VAL A 111 4.39 -11.68 -2.34
C VAL A 111 3.35 -12.38 -3.19
N VAL A 112 2.16 -12.62 -2.64
CA VAL A 112 1.09 -13.36 -3.31
C VAL A 112 0.18 -12.39 -4.07
N ARG A 113 0.02 -12.64 -5.37
CA ARG A 113 -0.78 -11.80 -6.27
C ARG A 113 -1.93 -12.60 -6.89
N GLY A 114 -1.66 -13.28 -8.00
CA GLY A 114 -2.67 -14.02 -8.79
C GLY A 114 -2.59 -15.54 -8.72
N ALA A 115 -1.61 -16.09 -8.00
CA ALA A 115 -1.46 -17.54 -7.77
C ALA A 115 -0.63 -17.76 -6.50
N LEU A 116 -0.84 -18.90 -5.83
CA LEU A 116 0.02 -19.31 -4.72
C LEU A 116 1.43 -19.63 -5.24
N PRO A 117 2.49 -19.26 -4.50
CA PRO A 117 3.85 -19.73 -4.77
C PRO A 117 3.91 -21.26 -4.74
N SER A 118 4.75 -21.85 -5.59
CA SER A 118 4.94 -23.31 -5.62
C SER A 118 5.50 -23.90 -4.32
N ALA A 119 6.08 -23.05 -3.46
CA ALA A 119 6.54 -23.43 -2.12
C ALA A 119 5.38 -23.69 -1.14
N PHE A 120 4.19 -23.14 -1.40
CA PHE A 120 3.04 -23.29 -0.52
C PHE A 120 2.16 -24.45 -0.97
N ALA A 121 1.63 -25.20 0.00
CA ALA A 121 0.64 -26.22 -0.28
C ALA A 121 -0.65 -25.56 -0.80
N ASP A 122 -1.12 -25.99 -1.97
CA ASP A 122 -2.35 -25.46 -2.57
C ASP A 122 -3.60 -26.08 -1.94
N THR A 123 -3.90 -25.68 -0.70
CA THR A 123 -5.04 -26.18 0.08
C THR A 123 -5.87 -25.04 0.68
N PRO A 124 -7.15 -25.30 1.01
CA PRO A 124 -7.98 -24.32 1.70
C PRO A 124 -7.39 -23.86 3.04
N GLU A 125 -6.70 -24.74 3.77
CA GLU A 125 -6.10 -24.45 5.07
C GLU A 125 -4.96 -23.43 4.94
N THR A 126 -4.11 -23.55 3.91
CA THR A 126 -3.05 -22.58 3.59
C THR A 126 -3.64 -21.19 3.38
N ARG A 127 -4.65 -21.09 2.50
CA ARG A 127 -5.29 -19.81 2.15
C ARG A 127 -6.02 -19.19 3.35
N ARG A 128 -6.59 -20.04 4.21
CA ARG A 128 -7.18 -19.61 5.49
C ARG A 128 -6.12 -19.04 6.43
N ALA A 129 -4.99 -19.73 6.61
CA ALA A 129 -3.91 -19.28 7.46
C ALA A 129 -3.33 -17.93 7.00
N MET A 130 -3.15 -17.76 5.69
CA MET A 130 -2.74 -16.48 5.09
C MET A 130 -3.74 -15.36 5.40
N SER A 131 -5.03 -15.64 5.27
CA SER A 131 -6.09 -14.66 5.54
C SER A 131 -6.10 -14.23 7.02
N VAL A 132 -5.90 -15.20 7.93
CA VAL A 132 -5.80 -14.95 9.39
C VAL A 132 -4.64 -14.00 9.67
N VAL A 133 -3.42 -14.35 9.27
CA VAL A 133 -2.24 -13.55 9.61
C VAL A 133 -2.27 -12.16 8.96
N LEU A 134 -2.92 -12.00 7.80
CA LEU A 134 -3.15 -10.70 7.18
C LEU A 134 -4.03 -9.81 8.07
N VAL A 135 -5.17 -10.32 8.55
CA VAL A 135 -6.07 -9.53 9.42
C VAL A 135 -5.42 -9.26 10.78
N ASP A 136 -4.73 -10.25 11.36
CA ASP A 136 -4.03 -10.10 12.63
C ASP A 136 -2.91 -9.05 12.54
N THR A 137 -2.16 -9.02 11.43
CA THR A 137 -1.13 -8.01 11.20
C THR A 137 -1.71 -6.61 11.07
N LEU A 138 -2.87 -6.46 10.41
CA LEU A 138 -3.57 -5.18 10.32
C LEU A 138 -4.07 -4.71 11.69
N LEU A 139 -4.63 -5.62 12.49
CA LEU A 139 -5.07 -5.33 13.87
C LEU A 139 -3.90 -4.87 14.73
N ARG A 140 -2.75 -5.55 14.66
CA ARG A 140 -1.52 -5.17 15.37
C ARG A 140 -1.05 -3.78 14.96
N LEU A 141 -1.04 -3.47 13.65
CA LEU A 141 -0.69 -2.15 13.15
C LEU A 141 -1.60 -1.06 13.73
N HIS A 142 -2.92 -1.30 13.72
CA HIS A 142 -3.92 -0.32 14.16
C HIS A 142 -4.03 -0.16 15.68
N ALA A 143 -3.39 -1.05 16.45
CA ALA A 143 -3.27 -1.00 17.90
C ALA A 143 -2.07 -0.17 18.38
N ILE A 144 -1.11 0.13 17.49
CA ILE A 144 0.06 0.95 17.85
C ILE A 144 -0.38 2.38 18.12
N GLU A 145 0.02 2.91 19.28
CA GLU A 145 -0.20 4.30 19.64
C GLU A 145 0.88 5.18 18.99
N PRO A 146 0.54 6.09 18.05
CA PRO A 146 1.54 6.82 17.27
C PRO A 146 2.52 7.64 18.10
N VAL A 147 2.08 8.31 19.17
CA VAL A 147 2.95 9.19 19.96
C VAL A 147 4.01 8.37 20.69
N ALA A 148 3.63 7.27 21.33
CA ALA A 148 4.51 6.32 22.01
C ALA A 148 5.48 5.63 21.04
N ALA A 149 5.07 5.43 19.78
CA ALA A 149 5.94 4.92 18.72
C ALA A 149 6.91 5.97 18.14
N GLY A 150 6.88 7.22 18.63
CA GLY A 150 7.74 8.31 18.15
C GLY A 150 7.25 8.98 16.86
N LEU A 151 5.95 8.86 16.54
CA LEU A 151 5.32 9.36 15.32
C LEU A 151 4.41 10.56 15.55
N ALA A 152 4.60 11.30 16.65
CA ALA A 152 3.78 12.47 17.00
C ALA A 152 3.72 13.53 15.89
N GLU A 153 4.81 13.72 15.14
CA GLU A 153 4.92 14.71 14.06
C GLU A 153 4.78 14.08 12.65
N PHE A 154 4.47 12.77 12.57
CA PHE A 154 4.46 12.04 11.29
C PHE A 154 3.23 12.36 10.42
N GLY A 155 2.15 12.85 11.04
CA GLY A 155 0.92 13.22 10.34
C GLY A 155 0.05 14.15 11.16
N HIS A 156 -1.03 14.61 10.54
CA HIS A 156 -2.03 15.45 11.19
C HIS A 156 -3.34 14.66 11.24
N PRO A 157 -3.79 14.18 12.42
CA PRO A 157 -5.01 13.38 12.53
C PRO A 157 -6.31 14.19 12.54
N GLU A 158 -6.30 15.41 13.07
CA GLU A 158 -7.50 16.25 13.21
C GLU A 158 -8.12 16.56 11.84
N GLY A 159 -9.39 16.23 11.59
CA GLY A 159 -10.03 16.46 10.29
C GLY A 159 -9.44 15.63 9.12
N PHE A 160 -8.78 14.51 9.43
CA PHE A 160 -8.13 13.63 8.45
C PHE A 160 -9.06 13.20 7.32
N LEU A 161 -10.26 12.69 7.63
CA LEU A 161 -11.21 12.19 6.63
C LEU A 161 -11.64 13.27 5.64
N GLY A 162 -11.98 14.47 6.12
CA GLY A 162 -12.30 15.60 5.26
C GLY A 162 -11.13 16.02 4.36
N ARG A 163 -9.88 15.94 4.86
CA ARG A 163 -8.69 16.16 4.03
C ARG A 163 -8.50 15.09 2.97
N GLN A 164 -8.80 13.81 3.26
CA GLN A 164 -8.72 12.74 2.26
C GLN A 164 -9.66 13.04 1.10
N ILE A 165 -10.93 13.36 1.36
CA ILE A 165 -11.91 13.69 0.32
C ILE A 165 -11.41 14.83 -0.57
N ARG A 166 -10.98 15.95 0.04
CA ARG A 166 -10.47 17.11 -0.72
C ARG A 166 -9.22 16.78 -1.54
N ARG A 167 -8.27 16.04 -0.96
CA ARG A 167 -7.02 15.66 -1.64
C ARG A 167 -7.30 14.81 -2.87
N TRP A 168 -8.13 13.78 -2.72
CA TRP A 168 -8.48 12.90 -3.84
C TRP A 168 -9.30 13.65 -4.90
N TRP A 169 -10.19 14.55 -4.51
CA TRP A 169 -10.91 15.40 -5.46
C TRP A 169 -9.97 16.27 -6.31
N MET A 170 -8.96 16.89 -5.70
CA MET A 170 -7.95 17.64 -6.45
C MET A 170 -7.19 16.74 -7.46
N GLN A 171 -6.94 15.48 -7.11
CA GLN A 171 -6.32 14.53 -8.03
C GLN A 171 -7.27 14.15 -9.18
N TRP A 172 -8.56 13.92 -8.88
CA TRP A 172 -9.58 13.70 -9.90
C TRP A 172 -9.63 14.83 -10.92
N GLU A 173 -9.76 16.08 -10.46
CA GLU A 173 -9.83 17.24 -11.35
C GLU A 173 -8.55 17.43 -12.18
N ALA A 174 -7.39 17.05 -11.64
CA ALA A 174 -6.12 17.12 -12.35
C ALA A 174 -5.96 16.02 -13.43
N SER A 175 -6.68 14.89 -13.31
CA SER A 175 -6.46 13.72 -14.17
C SER A 175 -7.70 13.18 -14.88
N LYS A 176 -8.89 13.76 -14.69
CA LYS A 176 -10.12 13.26 -15.32
C LYS A 176 -10.02 13.32 -16.84
N THR A 177 -10.40 12.22 -17.49
CA THR A 177 -10.42 12.11 -18.97
C THR A 177 -11.83 12.27 -19.54
N ARG A 178 -12.83 12.31 -18.65
CA ARG A 178 -14.26 12.51 -18.96
C ARG A 178 -14.98 13.10 -17.76
N GLU A 179 -16.11 13.74 -18.01
CA GLU A 179 -17.08 14.04 -16.95
C GLU A 179 -17.77 12.76 -16.49
N LEU A 180 -18.00 12.64 -15.19
CA LEU A 180 -18.65 11.47 -14.60
C LEU A 180 -19.58 11.94 -13.46
N PRO A 181 -20.87 12.22 -13.75
CA PRO A 181 -21.80 12.75 -12.77
C PRO A 181 -21.94 11.91 -11.49
N SER A 182 -21.73 10.60 -11.57
CA SER A 182 -21.73 9.73 -10.39
C SER A 182 -20.51 9.92 -9.49
N MET A 183 -19.37 10.38 -10.03
CA MET A 183 -18.22 10.76 -9.23
C MET A 183 -18.49 12.05 -8.46
N ASP A 184 -19.14 13.04 -9.08
CA ASP A 184 -19.59 14.26 -8.38
C ASP A 184 -20.56 13.90 -7.24
N ALA A 185 -21.52 13.02 -7.51
CA ALA A 185 -22.48 12.54 -6.52
C ALA A 185 -21.79 11.80 -5.35
N LEU A 186 -20.80 10.95 -5.65
CA LEU A 186 -20.02 10.25 -4.63
C LEU A 186 -19.18 11.21 -3.78
N HIS A 187 -18.53 12.18 -4.42
CA HIS A 187 -17.76 13.23 -3.73
C HIS A 187 -18.65 14.01 -2.75
N GLY A 188 -19.81 14.48 -3.23
CA GLY A 188 -20.80 15.18 -2.40
C GLY A 188 -21.29 14.32 -1.23
N ARG A 189 -21.69 13.08 -1.51
CA ARG A 189 -22.20 12.16 -0.49
C ARG A 189 -21.16 11.85 0.59
N LEU A 190 -19.90 11.61 0.22
CA LEU A 190 -18.81 11.40 1.19
C LEU A 190 -18.64 12.62 2.12
N GLY A 191 -18.75 13.83 1.57
CA GLY A 191 -18.68 15.07 2.34
C GLY A 191 -19.86 15.25 3.30
N GLU A 192 -21.09 14.98 2.84
CA GLU A 192 -22.33 15.12 3.62
C GLU A 192 -22.48 14.06 4.73
N THR A 193 -21.83 12.90 4.58
CA THR A 193 -21.97 11.75 5.49
C THR A 193 -20.69 11.47 6.28
N LEU A 194 -19.84 12.48 6.49
CA LEU A 194 -18.57 12.34 7.20
C LEU A 194 -18.76 11.67 8.58
N PRO A 195 -18.09 10.54 8.86
CA PRO A 195 -18.17 9.88 10.16
C PRO A 195 -17.63 10.78 11.28
N PRO A 196 -18.09 10.57 12.53
CA PRO A 196 -17.44 11.15 13.69
C PRO A 196 -15.95 10.81 13.71
N GLN A 197 -15.11 11.76 14.12
CA GLN A 197 -13.68 11.52 14.22
C GLN A 197 -13.39 10.38 15.20
N SER A 198 -12.71 9.33 14.73
CA SER A 198 -12.25 8.23 15.56
C SER A 198 -10.84 8.50 16.13
N ALA A 199 -10.37 7.64 17.04
CA ALA A 199 -9.02 7.76 17.59
C ALA A 199 -7.96 7.68 16.48
N ALA A 200 -6.96 8.55 16.53
CA ALA A 200 -5.86 8.51 15.56
C ALA A 200 -5.10 7.17 15.65
N GLY A 201 -4.51 6.76 14.53
CA GLY A 201 -3.60 5.62 14.47
C GLY A 201 -2.76 5.65 13.20
N ILE A 202 -1.87 4.68 13.09
CA ILE A 202 -1.09 4.49 11.87
C ILE A 202 -2.02 3.98 10.77
N VAL A 203 -1.97 4.65 9.64
CA VAL A 203 -2.63 4.24 8.39
C VAL A 203 -1.50 3.86 7.43
N HIS A 204 -1.46 2.62 6.95
CA HIS A 204 -0.57 2.16 5.90
C HIS A 204 -0.86 2.90 4.58
N GLY A 205 -2.13 3.08 4.26
CA GLY A 205 -2.61 3.79 3.08
C GLY A 205 -2.78 2.91 1.85
N ASP A 206 -2.13 1.74 1.80
CA ASP A 206 -2.28 0.74 0.72
C ASP A 206 -2.25 -0.70 1.23
N TYR A 207 -2.91 -0.99 2.35
CA TYR A 207 -2.81 -2.32 2.96
C TYR A 207 -3.61 -3.36 2.17
N ARG A 208 -2.91 -4.34 1.57
CA ARG A 208 -3.51 -5.40 0.74
C ARG A 208 -2.61 -6.62 0.63
N LEU A 209 -3.16 -7.72 0.11
CA LEU A 209 -2.50 -9.03 0.04
C LEU A 209 -1.16 -9.01 -0.73
N ASP A 210 -1.05 -8.19 -1.76
CA ASP A 210 0.16 -8.04 -2.59
C ASP A 210 1.13 -6.97 -2.07
N ASN A 211 0.83 -6.35 -0.93
CA ASN A 211 1.72 -5.45 -0.18
C ASN A 211 2.20 -6.09 1.14
N VAL A 212 2.10 -7.41 1.25
CA VAL A 212 2.76 -8.18 2.32
C VAL A 212 3.61 -9.30 1.74
N MET A 213 4.64 -9.68 2.47
CA MET A 213 5.51 -10.81 2.16
C MET A 213 5.31 -11.91 3.19
N TYR A 214 4.94 -13.09 2.72
CA TYR A 214 4.86 -14.31 3.52
C TYR A 214 6.21 -15.00 3.60
N ALA A 215 6.51 -15.68 4.71
CA ALA A 215 7.74 -16.46 4.84
C ALA A 215 7.86 -17.54 3.75
N HIS A 216 9.07 -17.81 3.28
CA HIS A 216 9.33 -18.75 2.17
C HIS A 216 8.69 -20.13 2.38
N ASN A 217 8.73 -20.64 3.62
CA ASN A 217 8.25 -21.99 3.96
C ASN A 217 7.05 -21.99 4.93
N ASP A 218 6.51 -20.82 5.27
CA ASP A 218 5.37 -20.72 6.20
C ASP A 218 4.36 -19.66 5.71
N PRO A 219 3.25 -20.08 5.09
CA PRO A 219 2.21 -19.16 4.63
C PRO A 219 1.38 -18.55 5.77
N SER A 220 1.59 -18.99 7.02
CA SER A 220 0.95 -18.42 8.21
C SER A 220 1.76 -17.29 8.85
N GLU A 221 2.93 -16.95 8.30
CA GLU A 221 3.81 -15.91 8.80
C GLU A 221 4.00 -14.79 7.77
N ILE A 222 3.69 -13.54 8.16
CA ILE A 222 4.08 -12.35 7.40
C ILE A 222 5.40 -11.84 7.95
N ILE A 223 6.42 -11.79 7.10
CA ILE A 223 7.77 -11.33 7.44
C ILE A 223 8.02 -9.87 7.03
N ALA A 224 7.17 -9.30 6.17
CA ALA A 224 7.17 -7.87 5.90
C ALA A 224 5.81 -7.33 5.45
N VAL A 225 5.44 -6.17 5.98
CA VAL A 225 4.49 -5.23 5.36
C VAL A 225 5.30 -4.26 4.51
N LEU A 226 4.94 -4.16 3.23
CA LEU A 226 5.68 -3.45 2.19
C LEU A 226 4.94 -2.19 1.76
N ASP A 227 5.68 -1.28 1.13
CA ASP A 227 5.14 -0.08 0.47
C ASP A 227 4.48 0.99 1.37
N TRP A 228 5.30 1.54 2.27
CA TRP A 228 4.88 2.57 3.23
C TRP A 228 4.79 4.00 2.66
N GLU A 229 4.83 4.19 1.33
CA GLU A 229 4.92 5.51 0.71
C GLU A 229 3.69 6.40 1.00
N MET A 230 2.51 5.79 1.11
CA MET A 230 1.24 6.47 1.40
C MET A 230 0.89 6.55 2.89
N SER A 231 1.74 6.02 3.76
CA SER A 231 1.44 5.87 5.19
C SER A 231 1.18 7.20 5.89
N THR A 232 0.46 7.28 6.99
CA THR A 232 0.29 8.55 7.73
C THR A 232 -0.30 8.29 9.11
N ILE A 233 -0.47 9.35 9.91
CA ILE A 233 -1.29 9.31 11.12
C ILE A 233 -2.66 9.86 10.78
N GLY A 234 -3.68 9.03 10.93
CA GLY A 234 -5.05 9.31 10.50
C GLY A 234 -6.04 8.35 11.13
N ASP A 235 -7.10 8.02 10.40
CA ASP A 235 -8.10 7.04 10.82
C ASP A 235 -7.77 5.64 10.26
N PRO A 236 -7.40 4.66 11.09
CA PRO A 236 -7.04 3.31 10.63
C PRO A 236 -8.15 2.56 9.91
N LEU A 237 -9.42 2.92 10.09
CA LEU A 237 -10.51 2.27 9.36
C LEU A 237 -10.45 2.52 7.84
N CYS A 238 -9.67 3.52 7.39
CA CYS A 238 -9.36 3.69 5.97
C CYS A 238 -8.63 2.48 5.37
N ASP A 239 -7.72 1.84 6.11
CA ASP A 239 -7.01 0.65 5.61
C ASP A 239 -7.94 -0.57 5.56
N LEU A 240 -8.78 -0.77 6.58
CA LEU A 240 -9.77 -1.85 6.56
C LEU A 240 -10.77 -1.65 5.40
N GLY A 241 -11.29 -0.44 5.22
CA GLY A 241 -12.19 -0.11 4.14
C GLY A 241 -11.55 -0.38 2.77
N LEU A 242 -10.30 0.04 2.58
CA LEU A 242 -9.57 -0.20 1.34
C LEU A 242 -9.24 -1.68 1.12
N LEU A 243 -8.86 -2.43 2.17
CA LEU A 243 -8.65 -3.88 2.10
C LEU A 243 -9.92 -4.58 1.58
N LEU A 244 -11.09 -4.22 2.09
CA LEU A 244 -12.37 -4.80 1.66
C LEU A 244 -12.73 -4.42 0.20
N VAL A 245 -12.27 -3.27 -0.29
CA VAL A 245 -12.42 -2.90 -1.71
C VAL A 245 -11.57 -3.81 -2.61
N TYR A 246 -10.34 -4.12 -2.19
CA TYR A 246 -9.46 -5.04 -2.91
C TYR A 246 -9.91 -6.50 -2.80
N TRP A 247 -10.59 -6.87 -1.72
CA TRP A 247 -10.98 -8.25 -1.45
C TRP A 247 -12.21 -8.69 -2.25
N ALA A 248 -12.01 -9.65 -3.14
CA ALA A 248 -13.07 -10.25 -3.93
C ALA A 248 -13.52 -11.59 -3.33
N ASP A 249 -14.82 -11.75 -3.11
CA ASP A 249 -15.45 -12.99 -2.65
C ASP A 249 -15.74 -13.93 -3.83
N THR A 250 -15.89 -13.38 -5.04
CA THR A 250 -16.23 -14.12 -6.27
C THR A 250 -15.40 -13.67 -7.49
N ASP A 251 -15.26 -14.53 -8.49
CA ASP A 251 -14.55 -14.22 -9.74
C ASP A 251 -15.18 -13.04 -10.52
N ALA A 252 -16.51 -12.89 -10.43
CA ALA A 252 -17.22 -11.79 -11.05
C ALA A 252 -16.80 -10.43 -10.47
N GLU A 253 -16.52 -10.38 -9.16
CA GLU A 253 -16.02 -9.17 -8.51
C GLU A 253 -14.57 -8.87 -8.89
N VAL A 254 -13.73 -9.90 -9.09
CA VAL A 254 -12.36 -9.71 -9.62
C VAL A 254 -12.40 -9.02 -10.96
N ALA A 255 -13.22 -9.53 -11.89
CA ALA A 255 -13.37 -8.94 -13.22
C ALA A 255 -13.82 -7.48 -13.18
N ALA A 256 -14.60 -7.08 -12.16
CA ALA A 256 -15.08 -5.71 -11.98
C ALA A 256 -14.10 -4.77 -11.25
N ARG A 257 -13.12 -5.30 -10.50
CA ARG A 257 -12.30 -4.52 -9.53
C ARG A 257 -10.78 -4.63 -9.69
N ALA A 258 -10.27 -5.52 -10.54
CA ALA A 258 -8.85 -5.77 -10.75
C ALA A 258 -8.08 -4.63 -11.47
N LEU A 259 -7.62 -3.61 -10.72
CA LEU A 259 -6.70 -2.59 -11.23
C LEU A 259 -5.24 -3.06 -11.32
N HIS A 260 -4.90 -4.14 -10.63
CA HIS A 260 -3.54 -4.68 -10.51
C HIS A 260 -3.41 -6.15 -10.97
N GLY A 261 -4.39 -6.65 -11.75
CA GLY A 261 -4.41 -8.04 -12.24
C GLY A 261 -5.33 -8.97 -11.44
N ARG A 262 -5.30 -10.27 -11.73
CA ARG A 262 -6.18 -11.28 -11.09
C ARG A 262 -5.95 -11.31 -9.57
N ALA A 263 -7.01 -11.09 -8.79
CA ALA A 263 -7.01 -11.36 -7.35
C ALA A 263 -7.28 -12.86 -7.12
N ILE A 264 -6.49 -13.47 -6.24
CA ILE A 264 -6.60 -14.89 -5.86
C ILE A 264 -7.68 -15.15 -4.76
N THR A 265 -8.19 -14.09 -4.14
CA THR A 265 -9.07 -14.16 -2.97
C THR A 265 -10.43 -14.87 -3.18
N PRO A 266 -11.00 -14.99 -4.40
CA PRO A 266 -12.22 -15.78 -4.58
C PRO A 266 -12.01 -17.28 -4.33
N GLU A 267 -10.78 -17.77 -4.48
CA GLU A 267 -10.50 -19.19 -4.42
C GLU A 267 -10.83 -19.80 -3.03
N ALA A 268 -11.28 -21.06 -3.02
CA ALA A 268 -11.76 -21.70 -1.80
C ALA A 268 -10.68 -21.73 -0.70
N GLY A 269 -11.07 -21.36 0.53
CA GLY A 269 -10.19 -21.33 1.71
C GLY A 269 -9.73 -19.94 2.12
N PHE A 270 -9.63 -18.98 1.20
CA PHE A 270 -9.48 -17.57 1.59
C PHE A 270 -10.70 -17.12 2.40
N TYR A 271 -10.47 -16.22 3.35
CA TYR A 271 -11.57 -15.53 4.02
C TYR A 271 -12.48 -14.87 3.01
N LYS A 272 -13.78 -14.80 3.32
CA LYS A 272 -14.68 -13.86 2.68
C LYS A 272 -14.63 -12.52 3.42
N ARG A 273 -15.15 -11.46 2.81
CA ARG A 273 -15.21 -10.14 3.46
C ARG A 273 -15.91 -10.18 4.82
N ALA A 274 -16.94 -11.01 4.96
CA ALA A 274 -17.62 -11.22 6.23
C ALA A 274 -16.67 -11.81 7.30
N ASP A 275 -15.84 -12.79 6.94
CA ASP A 275 -14.87 -13.38 7.87
C ASP A 275 -13.79 -12.36 8.29
N ILE A 276 -13.29 -11.54 7.35
CA ILE A 276 -12.37 -10.43 7.65
C ILE A 276 -13.00 -9.46 8.64
N LEU A 277 -14.25 -9.05 8.37
CA LEU A 277 -14.97 -8.12 9.21
C LEU A 277 -15.21 -8.70 10.61
N ASP A 278 -15.60 -9.95 10.72
CA ASP A 278 -15.84 -10.59 12.00
C ASP A 278 -14.55 -10.74 12.82
N ALA A 279 -13.45 -11.14 12.18
CA ALA A 279 -12.13 -11.21 12.82
C ALA A 279 -11.66 -9.82 13.28
N TYR A 280 -11.76 -8.80 12.42
CA TYR A 280 -11.36 -7.44 12.77
C TYR A 280 -12.24 -6.85 13.89
N ARG A 281 -13.56 -7.09 13.84
CA ARG A 281 -14.50 -6.66 14.88
C ARG A 281 -14.18 -7.29 16.23
N ALA A 282 -13.74 -8.54 16.25
CA ALA A 282 -13.34 -9.23 17.48
C ALA A 282 -12.03 -8.68 18.07
N GLY A 283 -11.12 -8.16 17.23
CA GLY A 283 -9.80 -7.68 17.63
C GLY A 283 -9.69 -6.18 17.90
N THR A 284 -10.73 -5.39 17.69
CA THR A 284 -10.69 -3.92 17.80
C THR A 284 -11.71 -3.37 18.79
N ALA A 285 -11.34 -2.29 19.47
CA ALA A 285 -12.28 -1.46 20.25
C ALA A 285 -12.93 -0.35 19.42
N ARG A 286 -12.52 -0.18 18.15
CA ARG A 286 -13.05 0.87 17.26
C ARG A 286 -14.47 0.51 16.81
N SER A 287 -15.36 1.51 16.80
CA SER A 287 -16.69 1.33 16.22
C SER A 287 -16.57 1.09 14.71
N LEU A 288 -17.27 0.06 14.21
CA LEU A 288 -17.35 -0.25 12.78
C LEU A 288 -18.70 0.15 12.18
N GLU A 289 -19.50 0.95 12.89
CA GLU A 289 -20.83 1.41 12.45
C GLU A 289 -20.79 2.13 11.09
N TRP A 290 -19.71 2.87 10.84
CA TRP A 290 -19.52 3.65 9.61
C TRP A 290 -18.65 2.94 8.58
N LEU A 291 -18.41 1.63 8.71
CA LEU A 291 -17.48 0.89 7.84
C LEU A 291 -17.78 1.07 6.34
N ASP A 292 -19.05 1.06 5.98
CA ASP A 292 -19.50 1.23 4.60
C ASP A 292 -19.11 2.60 4.02
N TRP A 293 -18.98 3.63 4.86
CA TRP A 293 -18.42 4.92 4.46
C TRP A 293 -16.92 4.81 4.14
N TYR A 294 -16.15 4.07 4.94
CA TYR A 294 -14.71 3.86 4.70
C TYR A 294 -14.46 2.98 3.47
N VAL A 295 -15.29 1.97 3.22
CA VAL A 295 -15.28 1.16 1.99
C VAL A 295 -15.54 2.06 0.78
N ALA A 296 -16.55 2.94 0.86
CA ALA A 296 -16.83 3.89 -0.21
C ALA A 296 -15.70 4.91 -0.43
N LEU A 297 -15.06 5.40 0.64
CA LEU A 297 -13.87 6.26 0.54
C LEU A 297 -12.70 5.52 -0.14
N GLY A 298 -12.49 4.24 0.20
CA GLY A 298 -11.49 3.39 -0.45
C GLY A 298 -11.76 3.23 -1.94
N ALA A 299 -13.02 2.95 -2.32
CA ALA A 299 -13.44 2.85 -3.71
C ALA A 299 -13.32 4.19 -4.46
N TYR A 300 -13.64 5.31 -3.81
CA TYR A 300 -13.45 6.66 -4.34
C TYR A 300 -11.98 6.94 -4.67
N LYS A 301 -11.08 6.68 -3.71
CA LYS A 301 -9.62 6.76 -3.91
C LYS A 301 -9.20 5.90 -5.10
N LEU A 302 -9.66 4.65 -5.14
CA LEU A 302 -9.26 3.67 -6.13
C LEU A 302 -9.71 4.05 -7.56
N ALA A 303 -10.95 4.53 -7.70
CA ALA A 303 -11.48 5.05 -8.97
C ALA A 303 -10.67 6.25 -9.49
N ILE A 304 -10.21 7.12 -8.60
CA ILE A 304 -9.39 8.29 -8.98
C ILE A 304 -7.98 7.87 -9.41
N ILE A 305 -7.36 6.92 -8.70
CA ILE A 305 -6.08 6.33 -9.12
C ILE A 305 -6.19 5.67 -10.50
N ALA A 306 -7.26 4.90 -10.72
CA ALA A 306 -7.55 4.25 -11.99
C ALA A 306 -7.72 5.27 -13.14
N GLU A 307 -8.46 6.36 -12.90
CA GLU A 307 -8.61 7.43 -13.89
C GLU A 307 -7.27 8.10 -14.21
N GLY A 308 -6.43 8.36 -13.20
CA GLY A 308 -5.09 8.90 -13.42
C GLY A 308 -4.16 7.95 -14.18
N ILE A 309 -4.30 6.63 -14.00
CA ILE A 309 -3.62 5.63 -14.82
C ILE A 309 -4.14 5.69 -16.27
N ASN A 310 -5.46 5.77 -16.46
CA ASN A 310 -6.08 5.89 -17.79
C ASN A 310 -5.61 7.17 -18.51
N ALA A 311 -5.55 8.31 -17.83
CA ALA A 311 -5.04 9.55 -18.38
C ALA A 311 -3.60 9.41 -18.89
N ARG A 312 -2.71 8.81 -18.10
CA ARG A 312 -1.32 8.53 -18.52
C ARG A 312 -1.26 7.58 -19.70
N PHE A 313 -2.10 6.56 -19.72
CA PHE A 313 -2.20 5.62 -20.84
C PHE A 313 -2.62 6.34 -22.14
N LEU A 314 -3.68 7.16 -22.10
CA LEU A 314 -4.13 7.95 -23.26
C LEU A 314 -3.08 8.94 -23.77
N MET A 315 -2.17 9.39 -22.90
CA MET A 315 -1.03 10.24 -23.27
C MET A 315 0.21 9.46 -23.74
N GLY A 316 0.15 8.12 -23.79
CA GLY A 316 1.29 7.27 -24.18
C GLY A 316 2.41 7.22 -23.14
N MET A 317 2.12 7.50 -21.87
CA MET A 317 3.11 7.56 -20.77
C MET A 317 3.16 6.28 -19.91
N THR A 318 2.53 5.20 -20.35
CA THR A 318 2.56 3.90 -19.66
C THR A 318 3.49 2.92 -20.37
N VAL A 319 4.15 2.04 -19.61
CA VAL A 319 5.03 0.99 -20.15
C VAL A 319 4.43 -0.37 -19.80
N GLY A 320 4.21 -1.21 -20.83
CA GLY A 320 3.58 -2.54 -20.72
C GLY A 320 2.11 -2.56 -21.18
N ASP A 321 1.53 -3.76 -21.22
CA ASP A 321 0.14 -3.99 -21.64
C ASP A 321 -0.83 -4.00 -20.45
N GLY A 322 -2.14 -3.92 -20.72
CA GLY A 322 -3.20 -4.11 -19.71
C GLY A 322 -3.72 -2.82 -19.08
N PHE A 323 -3.37 -1.66 -19.65
CA PHE A 323 -3.87 -0.35 -19.19
C PHE A 323 -5.17 0.06 -19.90
N GLU A 324 -5.50 -0.57 -21.02
CA GLU A 324 -6.65 -0.27 -21.88
C GLU A 324 -7.99 -0.44 -21.15
N ALA A 325 -8.06 -1.41 -20.23
CA ALA A 325 -9.27 -1.74 -19.49
C ALA A 325 -9.46 -0.89 -18.22
N VAL A 326 -8.40 -0.22 -17.74
CA VAL A 326 -8.39 0.46 -16.44
C VAL A 326 -9.42 1.59 -16.38
N GLY A 327 -9.49 2.42 -17.44
CA GLY A 327 -10.45 3.52 -17.50
C GLY A 327 -11.92 3.06 -17.51
N ALA A 328 -12.19 1.90 -18.13
CA ALA A 328 -13.54 1.36 -18.26
C ALA A 328 -14.13 0.87 -16.92
N MET A 329 -13.30 0.58 -15.93
CA MET A 329 -13.73 0.09 -14.62
C MET A 329 -14.19 1.22 -13.68
N VAL A 330 -13.71 2.44 -13.88
CA VAL A 330 -13.95 3.59 -12.99
C VAL A 330 -15.45 3.83 -12.72
N PRO A 331 -16.37 3.85 -13.71
CA PRO A 331 -17.79 4.04 -13.43
C PRO A 331 -18.36 2.94 -12.53
N ALA A 332 -17.99 1.67 -12.76
CA ALA A 332 -18.49 0.55 -11.95
C ALA A 332 -18.01 0.63 -10.49
N ILE A 333 -16.76 1.07 -10.26
CA ILE A 333 -16.23 1.30 -8.91
C ILE A 333 -17.03 2.40 -8.20
N VAL A 334 -17.30 3.51 -8.89
CA VAL A 334 -18.05 4.66 -8.34
C VAL A 334 -19.50 4.28 -8.02
N GLU A 335 -20.21 3.61 -8.92
CA GLU A 335 -21.58 3.15 -8.68
C GLU A 335 -21.64 2.17 -7.50
N GLY A 336 -20.69 1.23 -7.43
CA GLY A 336 -20.58 0.29 -6.31
C GLY A 336 -20.32 0.96 -4.95
N ALA A 337 -19.64 2.09 -4.94
CA ALA A 337 -19.47 2.91 -3.74
C ALA A 337 -20.79 3.60 -3.33
N LEU A 338 -21.54 4.15 -4.29
CA LEU A 338 -22.82 4.82 -4.05
C LEU A 338 -23.89 3.88 -3.49
N ASP A 339 -24.23 2.81 -4.21
CA ASP A 339 -23.93 1.47 -3.71
C ASP A 339 -24.12 1.13 -2.22
N THR A 340 -22.95 0.80 -1.69
CA THR A 340 -22.55 0.61 -0.30
C THR A 340 -23.10 1.69 0.63
N MET A 341 -23.08 2.97 0.21
CA MET A 341 -23.49 4.08 1.08
C MET A 341 -25.01 4.28 1.19
N ARG A 342 -25.85 3.54 0.44
CA ARG A 342 -27.29 3.88 0.30
C ARG A 342 -28.07 4.02 1.60
N HIS A 343 -27.70 3.25 2.62
CA HIS A 343 -28.36 3.24 3.93
C HIS A 343 -27.84 4.31 4.90
N LEU A 344 -26.72 4.99 4.57
CA LEU A 344 -26.16 6.06 5.38
C LEU A 344 -26.97 7.35 5.16
N ALA A 345 -27.51 7.88 6.26
CA ALA A 345 -28.19 9.18 6.28
C ALA A 345 -27.17 10.33 6.32
N PRO A 346 -27.49 11.50 5.73
CA PRO A 346 -26.67 12.71 5.85
C PRO A 346 -26.42 13.06 7.31
N SER A 347 -25.22 13.56 7.62
CA SER A 347 -24.93 14.05 8.96
C SER A 347 -25.85 15.26 9.26
N GLN A 348 -26.61 15.17 10.36
CA GLN A 348 -27.40 16.31 10.84
C GLN A 348 -26.41 17.31 11.42
N GLY A 349 -25.94 18.25 10.59
CA GLY A 349 -25.00 19.29 11.00
C GLY A 349 -25.56 20.14 12.14
N GLY A 350 -24.76 20.30 13.19
CA GLY A 350 -24.93 21.33 14.23
C GLY A 350 -24.18 22.60 13.89
#